data_AF-A0A7C1BUA5-F1
#
_entry.id   AF-A0A7C1BUA5-F1
#
_cell.length_a   1.000
_cell.length_b   1.000
_cell.length_c   1.000
_cell.angle_alpha   90.00
_cell.angle_beta   90.00
_cell.angle_gamma   90.00
#
_symmetry.space_group_name_H-M   'P 1'
#
loop_
_entity.id
_entity.type
_entity.pdbx_description
1 polymer ?
#
loop_
_entity_poly.entity_id
_entity_poly.type
_entity_poly.pdbx_seq_one_letter_code
_entity_poly.pdbx_strand_id
1 'polypeptide(L)'
;MSGRSVLTITLPPPSILRDLTITAIALIGRLAKDVSKDIEVRPNPLSDSIDIVIDPGLWPSLMKLALDTAHQIIDIKSSRLRAPRLNFNDFRYVFRRLSKDVSRESTYLDGFKYVLSNSGVREDLMDFITCSKELSSIGLVRVRGKDVIAFGTKGLQYPMPQILKVEMYETGLTFHKPYTLDISGRLSNAWLGLLSIGFSVAYAGMFGANVALVTLTEESLSRVDVAVPIEVSTTLINVNPDPIIPYILYISLRIPDLMTDKGLASYLGSLGISAESLTNLMKLMLPSTKVEYLRRFLKVGGLPKLKVHTMGVTRVFTVLNRAELSLEPTLRFAYLLDNICGSSVCRSEELISVVGLGLGGNEPKVLNALTYLYEAINRAKSPYEATYILLRTIAELRAEAEAGRGRAVRISKECLNAIVKALEAMS
;
A
#
# COMPACT_ATOMS: atom_id res chain seq x y z
N MET A 1 -38.02 3.92 -11.42
CA MET A 1 -37.19 2.79 -11.90
C MET A 1 -35.74 3.24 -11.84
N SER A 2 -35.00 2.91 -10.78
CA SER A 2 -33.55 3.20 -10.71
C SER A 2 -32.80 2.09 -11.47
N GLY A 3 -32.30 2.42 -12.66
CA GLY A 3 -31.54 1.50 -13.48
C GLY A 3 -30.11 1.37 -12.96
N ARG A 4 -29.82 0.30 -12.23
CA ARG A 4 -28.41 -0.06 -11.95
C ARG A 4 -27.69 -0.25 -13.28
N SER A 5 -26.50 0.31 -13.37
CA SER A 5 -25.61 0.19 -14.53
C SER A 5 -24.30 -0.49 -14.11
N VAL A 6 -23.58 -1.01 -15.09
CA VAL A 6 -22.27 -1.64 -14.87
C VAL A 6 -21.19 -0.73 -15.44
N LEU A 7 -20.21 -0.38 -14.62
CA LEU A 7 -18.96 0.23 -15.05
C LEU A 7 -17.88 -0.86 -15.03
N THR A 8 -17.32 -1.17 -16.19
CA THR A 8 -16.27 -2.18 -16.33
C THR A 8 -14.90 -1.50 -16.41
N ILE A 9 -13.97 -1.94 -15.58
CA ILE A 9 -12.57 -1.50 -15.60
C ILE A 9 -11.71 -2.65 -16.10
N THR A 10 -11.12 -2.51 -17.28
CA THR A 10 -10.20 -3.51 -17.82
C THR A 10 -8.92 -3.51 -17.01
N LEU A 11 -8.49 -4.68 -16.56
CA LEU A 11 -7.24 -4.79 -15.82
C LEU A 11 -6.05 -4.82 -16.79
N PRO A 12 -4.99 -4.04 -16.52
CA PRO A 12 -3.72 -4.21 -17.22
C PRO A 12 -3.18 -5.65 -17.05
N PRO A 13 -2.26 -6.09 -17.92
CA PRO A 13 -1.54 -7.35 -17.71
C PRO A 13 -0.77 -7.36 -16.38
N PRO A 14 -0.39 -8.54 -15.86
CA PRO A 14 0.32 -8.66 -14.57
C PRO A 14 1.54 -7.74 -14.48
N SER A 15 1.39 -6.66 -13.71
CA SER A 15 2.36 -5.55 -13.59
C SER A 15 1.98 -4.66 -12.41
N ILE A 16 2.85 -3.71 -12.04
CA ILE A 16 2.55 -2.68 -11.04
C ILE A 16 1.32 -1.84 -11.42
N LEU A 17 1.05 -1.66 -12.71
CA LEU A 17 -0.15 -0.97 -13.19
C LEU A 17 -1.42 -1.74 -12.80
N ARG A 18 -1.41 -3.07 -12.93
CA ARG A 18 -2.52 -3.92 -12.51
C ARG A 18 -2.71 -3.83 -11.01
N ASP A 19 -1.63 -3.98 -10.24
CA ASP A 19 -1.69 -3.93 -8.78
C ASP A 19 -2.14 -2.55 -8.25
N LEU A 20 -1.71 -1.44 -8.88
CA LEU A 20 -2.20 -0.09 -8.57
C LEU A 20 -3.67 0.11 -8.96
N THR A 21 -4.10 -0.46 -10.08
CA THR A 21 -5.51 -0.43 -10.51
C THR A 21 -6.39 -1.16 -9.49
N ILE A 22 -5.98 -2.36 -9.07
CA ILE A 22 -6.66 -3.13 -8.01
C ILE A 22 -6.70 -2.35 -6.70
N THR A 23 -5.58 -1.73 -6.32
CA THR A 23 -5.49 -0.88 -5.11
C THR A 23 -6.48 0.28 -5.16
N ALA A 24 -6.59 0.97 -6.30
CA ALA A 24 -7.54 2.05 -6.50
C ALA A 24 -9.00 1.55 -6.42
N ILE A 25 -9.30 0.43 -7.05
CA ILE A 25 -10.64 -0.18 -7.04
C ILE A 25 -11.01 -0.67 -5.65
N ALA A 26 -10.07 -1.23 -4.89
CA ALA A 26 -10.29 -1.64 -3.52
C ALA A 26 -10.64 -0.46 -2.61
N LEU A 27 -9.95 0.68 -2.78
CA LEU A 27 -10.30 1.94 -2.10
C LEU A 27 -11.74 2.37 -2.46
N ILE A 28 -12.07 2.41 -3.75
CA ILE A 28 -13.41 2.78 -4.23
C ILE A 28 -14.46 1.84 -3.65
N GLY A 29 -14.21 0.52 -3.67
CA GLY A 29 -15.11 -0.49 -3.12
C GLY A 29 -15.27 -0.38 -1.60
N ARG A 30 -14.23 0.01 -0.86
CA ARG A 30 -14.33 0.29 0.57
C ARG A 30 -15.22 1.49 0.85
N LEU A 31 -15.05 2.58 0.10
CA LEU A 31 -15.83 3.80 0.24
C LEU A 31 -17.28 3.64 -0.24
N ALA A 32 -17.51 2.78 -1.24
CA ALA A 32 -18.83 2.46 -1.75
C ALA A 32 -19.77 1.97 -0.65
N LYS A 33 -19.26 1.18 0.32
CA LYS A 33 -20.02 0.69 1.49
C LYS A 33 -20.61 1.83 2.35
N ASP A 34 -19.99 3.01 2.33
CA ASP A 34 -20.45 4.19 3.07
C ASP A 34 -21.43 5.05 2.25
N VAL A 35 -21.42 4.91 0.91
CA VAL A 35 -22.33 5.62 0.00
C VAL A 35 -23.64 4.86 -0.16
N SER A 36 -23.58 3.57 -0.46
CA SER A 36 -24.76 2.70 -0.56
C SER A 36 -24.36 1.23 -0.47
N LYS A 37 -25.18 0.44 0.24
CA LYS A 37 -25.01 -1.02 0.33
C LYS A 37 -25.28 -1.74 -1.00
N ASP A 38 -25.92 -1.05 -1.95
CA ASP A 38 -26.29 -1.59 -3.25
C ASP A 38 -25.17 -1.52 -4.29
N ILE A 39 -24.03 -0.90 -3.94
CA ILE A 39 -22.87 -0.82 -4.82
C ILE A 39 -22.03 -2.08 -4.63
N GLU A 40 -21.85 -2.82 -5.71
CA GLU A 40 -21.07 -4.05 -5.74
C GLU A 40 -19.82 -3.88 -6.57
N VAL A 41 -18.68 -4.32 -6.06
CA VAL A 41 -17.42 -4.41 -6.80
C VAL A 41 -17.05 -5.88 -6.89
N ARG A 42 -16.94 -6.41 -8.11
CA ARG A 42 -16.69 -7.83 -8.33
C ARG A 42 -15.77 -8.08 -9.52
N PRO A 43 -14.81 -9.02 -9.41
CA PRO A 43 -14.06 -9.51 -10.56
C PRO A 43 -15.03 -10.07 -11.62
N ASN A 44 -14.76 -9.80 -12.89
CA ASN A 44 -15.50 -10.40 -13.98
C ASN A 44 -14.90 -11.79 -14.28
N PRO A 45 -15.64 -12.90 -14.12
CA PRO A 45 -15.08 -14.25 -14.29
C PRO A 45 -14.76 -14.60 -15.74
N LEU A 46 -15.22 -13.80 -16.71
CA LEU A 46 -15.08 -14.06 -18.14
C LEU A 46 -14.02 -13.19 -18.82
N SER A 47 -13.41 -12.26 -18.09
CA SER A 47 -12.41 -11.34 -18.65
C SER A 47 -11.46 -10.80 -17.60
N ASP A 48 -10.31 -10.27 -18.02
CA ASP A 48 -9.43 -9.47 -17.18
C ASP A 48 -10.05 -8.09 -16.91
N SER A 49 -11.13 -8.05 -16.14
CA SER A 49 -11.80 -6.81 -15.76
C SER A 49 -12.49 -6.91 -14.41
N ILE A 50 -12.82 -5.76 -13.83
CA ILE A 50 -13.62 -5.64 -12.62
C ILE A 50 -14.85 -4.81 -12.92
N ASP A 51 -16.00 -5.32 -12.50
CA ASP A 51 -17.29 -4.65 -12.66
C ASP A 51 -17.67 -3.94 -11.36
N ILE A 52 -18.09 -2.68 -11.50
CA ILE A 52 -18.72 -1.88 -10.46
C ILE A 52 -20.18 -1.71 -10.84
N VAL A 53 -21.07 -2.38 -10.10
CA VAL A 53 -22.52 -2.29 -10.27
C VAL A 53 -23.04 -1.15 -9.39
N ILE A 54 -23.57 -0.10 -10.00
CA ILE A 54 -23.94 1.14 -9.30
C ILE A 54 -25.08 1.87 -10.02
N ASP A 55 -25.88 2.63 -9.28
CA ASP A 55 -26.75 3.66 -9.88
C ASP A 55 -25.87 4.82 -10.38
N PRO A 56 -25.87 5.15 -11.70
CA PRO A 56 -25.04 6.22 -12.25
C PRO A 56 -25.15 7.56 -11.50
N GLY A 57 -26.29 7.87 -10.89
CA GLY A 57 -26.47 9.08 -10.09
C GLY A 57 -25.62 9.14 -8.81
N LEU A 58 -25.17 7.98 -8.29
CA LEU A 58 -24.29 7.89 -7.12
C LEU A 58 -22.79 7.95 -7.47
N TRP A 59 -22.44 7.73 -8.73
CA TRP A 59 -21.05 7.67 -9.19
C TRP A 59 -20.26 8.96 -8.94
N PRO A 60 -20.78 10.17 -9.24
CA PRO A 60 -20.04 11.41 -8.98
C PRO A 60 -19.69 11.59 -7.50
N SER A 61 -20.62 11.25 -6.59
CA SER A 61 -20.42 11.34 -5.15
C SER A 61 -19.39 10.34 -4.64
N LEU A 62 -19.44 9.09 -5.12
CA LEU A 62 -18.44 8.07 -4.80
C LEU A 62 -17.05 8.48 -5.28
N MET A 63 -16.94 8.97 -6.52
CA MET A 63 -15.65 9.37 -7.07
C MET A 63 -15.08 10.62 -6.42
N LYS A 64 -15.94 11.59 -6.07
CA LYS A 64 -15.53 12.72 -5.25
C LYS A 64 -14.93 12.25 -3.92
N LEU A 65 -15.62 11.35 -3.24
CA LEU A 65 -15.13 10.78 -1.98
C LEU A 65 -13.79 10.06 -2.16
N ALA A 66 -13.64 9.24 -3.20
CA ALA A 66 -12.39 8.54 -3.49
C ALA A 66 -11.23 9.50 -3.79
N LEU A 67 -11.47 10.51 -4.62
CA LEU A 67 -10.47 11.53 -4.97
C LEU A 67 -10.04 12.37 -3.77
N ASP A 68 -11.00 12.82 -2.95
CA ASP A 68 -10.74 13.62 -1.76
C ASP A 68 -9.99 12.78 -0.70
N THR A 69 -10.33 11.49 -0.58
CA THR A 69 -9.61 10.55 0.30
C THR A 69 -8.17 10.33 -0.16
N ALA A 70 -7.98 10.05 -1.46
CA ALA A 70 -6.66 9.90 -2.06
C ALA A 70 -5.79 11.16 -1.86
N HIS A 71 -6.39 12.35 -2.00
CA HIS A 71 -5.72 13.61 -1.76
C HIS A 71 -5.33 13.79 -0.27
N GLN A 72 -6.19 13.41 0.67
CA GLN A 72 -5.85 13.42 2.10
C GLN A 72 -4.67 12.49 2.41
N ILE A 73 -4.65 11.28 1.84
CA ILE A 73 -3.55 10.33 2.02
C ILE A 73 -2.25 10.92 1.46
N ILE A 74 -2.29 11.49 0.24
CA ILE A 74 -1.08 12.04 -0.38
C ILE A 74 -0.54 13.26 0.36
N ASP A 75 -1.40 14.08 0.98
CA ASP A 75 -0.98 15.22 1.81
C ASP A 75 -0.20 14.78 3.05
N ILE A 76 -0.70 13.75 3.75
CA ILE A 76 0.00 13.16 4.90
C ILE A 76 1.33 12.56 4.45
N LYS A 77 1.35 11.87 3.31
CA LYS A 77 2.57 11.27 2.77
C LYS A 77 3.58 12.31 2.31
N SER A 78 3.14 13.39 1.66
CA SER A 78 4.03 14.45 1.14
C SER A 78 4.77 15.20 2.25
N SER A 79 4.16 15.33 3.43
CA SER A 79 4.78 15.97 4.59
C SER A 79 5.77 15.07 5.35
N ARG A 80 5.84 13.76 5.02
CA ARG A 80 6.52 12.77 5.88
C ARG A 80 7.42 11.80 5.14
N LEU A 81 7.02 11.41 3.93
CA LEU A 81 7.72 10.47 3.10
C LEU A 81 8.61 11.24 2.13
N ARG A 82 9.85 10.78 1.99
CA ARG A 82 10.70 11.22 0.89
C ARG A 82 10.14 10.62 -0.40
N ALA A 83 10.23 11.38 -1.49
CA ALA A 83 9.88 10.92 -2.83
C ALA A 83 10.91 11.36 -3.87
N PRO A 84 11.11 10.57 -4.94
CA PRO A 84 12.00 10.97 -6.01
C PRO A 84 11.48 12.23 -6.70
N ARG A 85 12.40 13.06 -7.16
CA ARG A 85 12.09 14.20 -8.03
C ARG A 85 11.47 13.70 -9.33
N LEU A 86 10.62 14.52 -9.93
CA LEU A 86 10.04 14.23 -11.23
C LEU A 86 11.13 14.07 -12.28
N ASN A 87 11.07 13.00 -13.07
CA ASN A 87 11.85 12.94 -14.30
C ASN A 87 11.51 14.13 -15.20
N PHE A 88 12.50 14.68 -15.93
CA PHE A 88 12.29 15.83 -16.80
C PHE A 88 11.14 15.65 -17.79
N ASN A 89 10.98 14.45 -18.35
CA ASN A 89 9.90 14.15 -19.29
C ASN A 89 8.54 14.12 -18.60
N ASP A 90 8.46 13.55 -17.40
CA ASP A 90 7.20 13.49 -16.65
C ASP A 90 6.79 14.88 -16.17
N PHE A 91 7.75 15.66 -15.66
CA PHE A 91 7.57 17.07 -15.35
C PHE A 91 6.97 17.81 -16.55
N ARG A 92 7.64 17.77 -17.71
CA ARG A 92 7.27 18.59 -18.87
C ARG A 92 6.00 18.14 -19.57
N TYR A 93 5.82 16.83 -19.74
CA TYR A 93 4.78 16.27 -20.62
C TYR A 93 3.58 15.68 -19.89
N VAL A 94 3.69 15.47 -18.56
CA VAL A 94 2.57 15.03 -17.72
C VAL A 94 2.16 16.14 -16.76
N PHE A 95 2.96 16.38 -15.73
CA PHE A 95 2.52 17.13 -14.56
C PHE A 95 2.41 18.65 -14.80
N ARG A 96 3.34 19.25 -15.54
CA ARG A 96 3.29 20.70 -15.87
C ARG A 96 2.11 21.07 -16.76
N ARG A 97 1.54 20.09 -17.49
CA ARG A 97 0.33 20.31 -18.29
C ARG A 97 -0.93 20.34 -17.44
N LEU A 98 -0.90 19.69 -16.27
CA LEU A 98 -2.01 19.63 -15.32
C LEU A 98 -2.01 20.81 -14.35
N SER A 99 -0.83 21.32 -13.98
CA SER A 99 -0.71 22.49 -13.11
C SER A 99 0.55 23.30 -13.41
N LYS A 100 0.39 24.62 -13.43
CA LYS A 100 1.50 25.59 -13.54
C LYS A 100 2.31 25.71 -12.25
N ASP A 101 1.86 25.10 -11.16
CA ASP A 101 2.54 25.16 -9.86
C ASP A 101 3.56 24.02 -9.70
N VAL A 102 3.47 22.98 -10.53
CA VAL A 102 4.48 21.91 -10.59
C VAL A 102 5.80 22.51 -11.04
N SER A 103 6.83 22.48 -10.19
CA SER A 103 8.18 22.97 -10.51
C SER A 103 9.11 21.81 -10.90
N ARG A 104 10.34 22.13 -11.32
CA ARG A 104 11.37 21.10 -11.56
C ARG A 104 11.84 20.40 -10.29
N GLU A 105 11.68 21.05 -9.14
CA GLU A 105 12.05 20.51 -7.84
C GLU A 105 10.93 19.65 -7.22
N SER A 106 9.75 19.65 -7.84
CA SER A 106 8.62 18.82 -7.40
C SER A 106 8.95 17.33 -7.48
N THR A 107 8.37 16.58 -6.57
CA THR A 107 8.46 15.12 -6.47
C THR A 107 7.29 14.44 -7.15
N TYR A 108 7.34 13.10 -7.28
CA TYR A 108 6.18 12.34 -7.75
C TYR A 108 4.97 12.47 -6.82
N LEU A 109 5.14 12.64 -5.51
CA LEU A 109 4.01 12.89 -4.60
C LEU A 109 3.31 14.21 -4.95
N ASP A 110 4.07 15.27 -5.20
CA ASP A 110 3.51 16.56 -5.65
C ASP A 110 2.80 16.41 -7.00
N GLY A 111 3.44 15.74 -7.96
CA GLY A 111 2.88 15.52 -9.29
C GLY A 111 1.52 14.80 -9.23
N PHE A 112 1.44 13.69 -8.50
CA PHE A 112 0.19 12.94 -8.35
C PHE A 112 -0.85 13.68 -7.51
N LYS A 113 -0.44 14.51 -6.54
CA LYS A 113 -1.34 15.40 -5.81
C LYS A 113 -2.05 16.37 -6.77
N TYR A 114 -1.30 16.98 -7.70
CA TYR A 114 -1.89 17.85 -8.72
C TYR A 114 -2.81 17.12 -9.70
N VAL A 115 -2.57 15.83 -9.99
CA VAL A 115 -3.52 15.03 -10.77
C VAL A 115 -4.86 14.92 -10.04
N LEU A 116 -4.83 14.58 -8.75
CA LEU A 116 -6.03 14.38 -7.93
C LEU A 116 -6.86 15.67 -7.75
N SER A 117 -6.23 16.84 -7.86
CA SER A 117 -6.88 18.14 -7.77
C SER A 117 -7.22 18.77 -9.13
N ASN A 118 -6.78 18.20 -10.25
CA ASN A 118 -6.99 18.80 -11.58
C ASN A 118 -8.46 18.69 -12.02
N SER A 119 -9.07 19.81 -12.42
CA SER A 119 -10.50 19.86 -12.78
C SER A 119 -10.88 18.91 -13.92
N GLY A 120 -10.08 18.85 -14.99
CA GLY A 120 -10.38 17.98 -16.15
C GLY A 120 -10.25 16.49 -15.82
N VAL A 121 -9.26 16.11 -14.99
CA VAL A 121 -9.15 14.73 -14.51
C VAL A 121 -10.33 14.35 -13.62
N ARG A 122 -10.74 15.26 -12.73
CA ARG A 122 -11.88 15.04 -11.82
C ARG A 122 -13.19 14.96 -12.58
N GLU A 123 -13.41 15.83 -13.56
CA GLU A 123 -14.61 15.84 -14.41
C GLU A 123 -14.77 14.52 -15.16
N ASP A 124 -13.73 14.06 -15.85
CA ASP A 124 -13.76 12.80 -16.61
C ASP A 124 -13.94 11.56 -15.71
N LEU A 125 -13.43 11.59 -14.48
CA LEU A 125 -13.64 10.51 -13.51
C LEU A 125 -15.05 10.54 -12.90
N MET A 126 -15.62 11.73 -12.67
CA MET A 126 -16.95 11.89 -12.07
C MET A 126 -18.09 11.67 -13.07
N ASP A 127 -17.85 11.85 -14.37
CA ASP A 127 -18.82 11.52 -15.40
C ASP A 127 -18.87 10.00 -15.65
N PHE A 128 -19.99 9.36 -15.29
CA PHE A 128 -20.12 7.90 -15.36
C PHE A 128 -19.91 7.36 -16.79
N ILE A 129 -20.44 8.04 -17.80
CA ILE A 129 -20.40 7.58 -19.20
C ILE A 129 -18.96 7.64 -19.73
N THR A 130 -18.30 8.79 -19.54
CA THR A 130 -16.91 9.00 -19.95
C THR A 130 -15.98 8.05 -19.21
N CYS A 131 -16.12 7.96 -17.89
CA CYS A 131 -15.30 7.08 -17.06
C CYS A 131 -15.45 5.61 -17.47
N SER A 132 -16.69 5.13 -17.64
CA SER A 132 -16.97 3.75 -18.08
C SER A 132 -16.36 3.45 -19.45
N LYS A 133 -16.49 4.38 -20.40
CA LYS A 133 -15.90 4.22 -21.73
C LYS A 133 -14.37 4.18 -21.71
N GLU A 134 -13.75 5.04 -20.93
CA GLU A 134 -12.29 5.15 -20.89
C GLU A 134 -11.64 4.01 -20.11
N LEU A 135 -12.20 3.62 -18.95
CA LEU A 135 -11.63 2.57 -18.11
C LEU A 135 -11.88 1.14 -18.65
N SER A 136 -12.87 0.95 -19.52
CA SER A 136 -13.12 -0.33 -20.20
C SER A 136 -12.22 -0.59 -21.42
N SER A 137 -11.24 0.28 -21.68
CA SER A 137 -10.39 0.19 -22.87
C SER A 137 -8.91 0.23 -22.53
N ILE A 138 -8.23 -0.89 -22.78
CA ILE A 138 -6.78 -0.97 -22.93
C ILE A 138 -6.49 -1.65 -24.26
N GLY A 139 -5.66 -1.04 -25.11
CA GLY A 139 -5.38 -1.61 -26.42
C GLY A 139 -4.20 -0.99 -27.15
N LEU A 140 -3.78 -1.63 -28.23
CA LEU A 140 -2.75 -1.08 -29.11
C LEU A 140 -3.41 -0.13 -30.11
N VAL A 141 -2.92 1.10 -30.19
CA VAL A 141 -3.35 2.09 -31.19
C VAL A 141 -2.15 2.76 -31.83
N ARG A 142 -2.35 3.36 -33.01
CA ARG A 142 -1.29 4.09 -33.71
C ARG A 142 -1.42 5.58 -33.45
N VAL A 143 -0.44 6.17 -32.76
CA VAL A 143 -0.38 7.62 -32.49
C VAL A 143 0.83 8.20 -33.21
N ARG A 144 0.58 9.12 -34.15
CA ARG A 144 1.63 9.77 -34.96
C ARG A 144 2.57 8.76 -35.62
N GLY A 145 2.00 7.68 -36.16
CA GLY A 145 2.74 6.63 -36.88
C GLY A 145 3.41 5.57 -36.00
N LYS A 146 3.45 5.75 -34.67
CA LYS A 146 4.04 4.80 -33.71
C LYS A 146 2.95 3.99 -33.00
N ASP A 147 3.23 2.72 -32.75
CA ASP A 147 2.37 1.86 -31.96
C ASP A 147 2.52 2.22 -30.47
N VAL A 148 1.39 2.46 -29.81
CA VAL A 148 1.33 2.82 -28.40
C VAL A 148 0.27 1.98 -27.70
N ILE A 149 0.51 1.67 -26.43
CA ILE A 149 -0.53 1.08 -25.58
C ILE A 149 -1.35 2.23 -25.03
N ALA A 150 -2.60 2.30 -25.48
CA ALA A 150 -3.60 3.23 -25.02
C ALA A 150 -4.33 2.65 -23.82
N PHE A 151 -4.33 3.43 -22.74
CA PHE A 151 -5.24 3.26 -21.61
C PHE A 151 -6.32 4.33 -21.78
N GLY A 152 -7.45 3.93 -22.37
CA GLY A 152 -8.53 4.81 -22.79
C GLY A 152 -8.76 4.86 -24.30
N THR A 153 -9.90 5.42 -24.70
CA THR A 153 -10.32 5.53 -26.11
C THR A 153 -10.09 6.92 -26.69
N LYS A 154 -10.20 7.96 -25.86
CA LYS A 154 -10.07 9.36 -26.26
C LYS A 154 -9.08 10.07 -25.35
N GLY A 155 -8.52 11.17 -25.86
CA GLY A 155 -7.72 12.06 -25.01
C GLY A 155 -6.49 11.38 -24.41
N LEU A 156 -5.75 10.59 -25.20
CA LEU A 156 -4.45 9.98 -24.88
C LEU A 156 -3.35 11.05 -24.70
N GLN A 157 -3.60 11.99 -23.80
CA GLN A 157 -2.91 13.27 -23.67
C GLN A 157 -1.55 13.08 -23.00
N TYR A 158 -1.46 12.11 -22.08
CA TYR A 158 -0.31 11.99 -21.19
C TYR A 158 0.50 10.74 -21.52
N PRO A 159 1.83 10.85 -21.67
CA PRO A 159 2.67 9.67 -21.55
C PRO A 159 2.55 9.10 -20.13
N MET A 160 2.63 7.79 -20.00
CA MET A 160 2.63 7.16 -18.68
C MET A 160 3.84 7.66 -17.85
N PRO A 161 3.66 8.05 -16.58
CA PRO A 161 4.76 8.47 -15.72
C PRO A 161 5.83 7.37 -15.57
N GLN A 162 7.12 7.72 -15.57
CA GLN A 162 8.23 6.76 -15.52
C GLN A 162 8.20 5.84 -14.30
N ILE A 163 7.80 6.35 -13.14
CA ILE A 163 7.65 5.54 -11.92
C ILE A 163 6.64 4.40 -12.08
N LEU A 164 5.77 4.46 -13.09
CA LEU A 164 4.78 3.43 -13.41
C LEU A 164 5.18 2.58 -14.64
N LYS A 165 6.31 2.86 -15.28
CA LYS A 165 6.79 2.20 -16.51
C LYS A 165 7.80 1.08 -16.27
N VAL A 166 7.96 0.64 -15.03
CA VAL A 166 9.05 -0.24 -14.61
C VAL A 166 9.11 -1.50 -15.49
N GLU A 167 7.96 -2.10 -15.79
CA GLU A 167 7.83 -3.32 -16.60
C GLU A 167 7.90 -3.07 -18.11
N MET A 168 7.47 -1.89 -18.57
CA MET A 168 7.51 -1.54 -20.00
C MET A 168 8.95 -1.48 -20.50
N TYR A 169 9.90 -1.13 -19.64
CA TYR A 169 11.32 -1.11 -19.96
C TYR A 169 12.01 -2.47 -19.76
N GLU A 170 11.38 -3.41 -19.04
CA GLU A 170 11.96 -4.71 -18.73
C GLU A 170 11.50 -5.80 -19.69
N THR A 171 10.28 -5.74 -20.26
CA THR A 171 9.79 -6.77 -21.17
C THR A 171 8.64 -6.30 -22.07
N GLY A 172 8.87 -6.25 -23.40
CA GLY A 172 7.76 -6.20 -24.39
C GLY A 172 6.78 -7.38 -24.24
N LEU A 173 7.21 -8.47 -23.60
CA LEU A 173 6.41 -9.67 -23.34
C LEU A 173 5.24 -9.46 -22.38
N THR A 174 5.33 -8.51 -21.44
CA THR A 174 4.24 -8.22 -20.49
C THR A 174 2.95 -7.78 -21.21
N PHE A 175 3.07 -7.30 -22.45
CA PHE A 175 1.95 -6.95 -23.31
C PHE A 175 1.82 -7.86 -24.55
N HIS A 176 2.40 -9.06 -24.48
CA HIS A 176 2.45 -10.04 -25.57
C HIS A 176 3.11 -9.49 -26.86
N LYS A 177 4.20 -8.73 -26.74
CA LYS A 177 4.93 -8.14 -27.88
C LYS A 177 6.41 -8.54 -27.93
N PRO A 178 7.02 -8.53 -29.13
CA PRO A 178 8.45 -8.72 -29.30
C PRO A 178 9.28 -7.75 -28.46
N TYR A 179 10.41 -8.22 -27.92
CA TYR A 179 11.35 -7.43 -27.11
C TYR A 179 11.96 -6.23 -27.85
N THR A 180 11.87 -6.19 -29.18
CA THR A 180 12.43 -5.15 -30.05
C THR A 180 11.52 -3.95 -30.28
N LEU A 181 10.25 -4.01 -29.83
CA LEU A 181 9.26 -2.97 -30.07
C LEU A 181 9.30 -1.92 -28.95
N ASP A 182 9.76 -0.70 -29.29
CA ASP A 182 9.72 0.48 -28.42
C ASP A 182 8.26 0.94 -28.24
N ILE A 183 7.57 0.34 -27.27
CA ILE A 183 6.15 0.59 -27.02
C ILE A 183 6.02 1.64 -25.92
N SER A 184 5.45 2.80 -26.28
CA SER A 184 5.12 3.83 -25.30
C SER A 184 3.69 3.67 -24.78
N GLY A 185 3.49 3.85 -23.47
CA GLY A 185 2.16 3.92 -22.85
C GLY A 185 1.58 5.34 -22.87
N ARG A 186 0.29 5.47 -23.21
CA ARG A 186 -0.47 6.73 -23.18
C ARG A 186 -1.73 6.57 -22.35
N LEU A 187 -2.03 7.58 -21.53
CA LEU A 187 -3.14 7.58 -20.59
C LEU A 187 -4.16 8.65 -20.98
N SER A 188 -5.44 8.30 -20.87
CA SER A 188 -6.53 9.27 -20.74
C SER A 188 -6.56 9.88 -19.34
N ASN A 189 -7.35 10.94 -19.16
CA ASN A 189 -7.58 11.57 -17.85
C ASN A 189 -8.09 10.57 -16.81
N ALA A 190 -9.10 9.76 -17.17
CA ALA A 190 -9.70 8.77 -16.28
C ALA A 190 -8.66 7.76 -15.78
N TRP A 191 -7.84 7.24 -16.69
CA TRP A 191 -6.76 6.31 -16.34
C TRP A 191 -5.66 6.94 -15.49
N LEU A 192 -5.26 8.16 -15.83
CA LEU A 192 -4.27 8.89 -15.03
C LEU A 192 -4.80 9.16 -13.61
N GLY A 193 -6.06 9.55 -13.48
CA GLY A 193 -6.71 9.77 -12.19
C GLY A 193 -6.84 8.48 -11.37
N LEU A 194 -7.28 7.37 -11.99
CA LEU A 194 -7.39 6.07 -11.33
C LEU A 194 -6.02 5.57 -10.81
N LEU A 195 -4.98 5.65 -11.64
CA LEU A 195 -3.62 5.28 -11.22
C LEU A 195 -3.08 6.21 -10.12
N SER A 196 -3.49 7.47 -10.12
CA SER A 196 -3.11 8.42 -9.05
C SER A 196 -3.78 8.09 -7.72
N ILE A 197 -5.03 7.62 -7.74
CA ILE A 197 -5.71 7.10 -6.56
C ILE A 197 -4.94 5.88 -6.04
N GLY A 198 -4.63 4.91 -6.90
CA GLY A 198 -3.86 3.72 -6.51
C GLY A 198 -2.48 4.08 -5.95
N PHE A 199 -1.77 5.01 -6.61
CA PHE A 199 -0.46 5.48 -6.17
C PHE A 199 -0.52 6.15 -4.79
N SER A 200 -1.53 6.99 -4.53
CA SER A 200 -1.67 7.68 -3.24
C SER A 200 -1.75 6.71 -2.08
N VAL A 201 -2.46 5.60 -2.25
CA VAL A 201 -2.61 4.55 -1.24
C VAL A 201 -1.35 3.69 -1.18
N ALA A 202 -0.79 3.30 -2.33
CA ALA A 202 0.31 2.33 -2.38
C ALA A 202 1.69 2.88 -2.02
N TYR A 203 1.92 4.19 -2.17
CA TYR A 203 3.26 4.77 -1.99
C TYR A 203 3.76 4.63 -0.54
N ALA A 204 4.84 3.89 -0.32
CA ALA A 204 5.37 3.60 1.03
C ALA A 204 6.64 4.40 1.38
N GLY A 205 7.25 5.07 0.41
CA GLY A 205 8.39 5.97 0.63
C GLY A 205 9.59 5.69 -0.27
N MET A 206 10.60 6.54 -0.12
CA MET A 206 11.92 6.41 -0.74
C MET A 206 12.99 6.20 0.35
N PHE A 207 13.77 5.12 0.22
CA PHE A 207 14.81 4.70 1.15
C PHE A 207 16.14 4.59 0.39
N GLY A 208 17.02 5.57 0.59
CA GLY A 208 18.24 5.69 -0.22
C GLY A 208 17.89 5.93 -1.69
N ALA A 209 18.40 5.08 -2.59
CA ALA A 209 18.08 5.11 -4.01
C ALA A 209 16.88 4.23 -4.39
N ASN A 210 16.11 3.72 -3.43
CA ASN A 210 15.02 2.78 -3.69
C ASN A 210 13.66 3.40 -3.36
N VAL A 211 12.64 3.10 -4.15
CA VAL A 211 11.24 3.42 -3.88
C VAL A 211 10.48 2.15 -3.57
N ALA A 212 9.61 2.21 -2.56
CA ALA A 212 8.72 1.13 -2.20
C ALA A 212 7.26 1.50 -2.50
N LEU A 213 6.55 0.60 -3.17
CA LEU A 213 5.09 0.60 -3.25
C LEU A 213 4.55 -0.67 -2.58
N VAL A 214 3.53 -0.54 -1.75
CA VAL A 214 2.79 -1.66 -1.17
C VAL A 214 1.40 -1.64 -1.76
N THR A 215 1.02 -2.69 -2.46
CA THR A 215 -0.23 -2.76 -3.23
C THR A 215 -1.09 -3.93 -2.78
N LEU A 216 -2.40 -3.82 -3.00
CA LEU A 216 -3.33 -4.93 -2.84
C LEU A 216 -3.28 -5.93 -3.99
N THR A 217 -3.61 -7.18 -3.67
CA THR A 217 -3.82 -8.28 -4.62
C THR A 217 -5.30 -8.40 -5.00
N GLU A 218 -5.63 -9.08 -6.10
CA GLU A 218 -7.02 -9.28 -6.53
C GLU A 218 -7.90 -9.93 -5.46
N GLU A 219 -7.34 -10.86 -4.68
CA GLU A 219 -8.01 -11.51 -3.54
C GLU A 219 -8.54 -10.48 -2.52
N SER A 220 -7.86 -9.35 -2.38
CA SER A 220 -8.20 -8.26 -1.47
C SER A 220 -9.56 -7.64 -1.76
N LEU A 221 -10.05 -7.70 -3.00
CA LEU A 221 -11.34 -7.15 -3.40
C LEU A 221 -12.51 -7.82 -2.69
N SER A 222 -12.35 -9.09 -2.30
CA SER A 222 -13.37 -9.81 -1.53
C SER A 222 -13.48 -9.31 -0.07
N ARG A 223 -12.48 -8.56 0.43
CA ARG A 223 -12.33 -8.17 1.84
C ARG A 223 -11.77 -6.73 2.01
N VAL A 224 -12.26 -5.80 1.19
CA VAL A 224 -11.81 -4.40 1.21
C VAL A 224 -11.96 -3.69 2.57
N ASP A 225 -12.85 -4.17 3.44
CA ASP A 225 -13.05 -3.65 4.81
C ASP A 225 -11.89 -3.92 5.77
N VAL A 226 -11.04 -4.89 5.45
CA VAL A 226 -9.84 -5.20 6.23
C VAL A 226 -8.58 -4.91 5.43
N ALA A 227 -8.59 -5.22 4.13
CA ALA A 227 -7.42 -5.05 3.26
C ALA A 227 -6.98 -3.59 3.14
N VAL A 228 -7.91 -2.66 2.90
CA VAL A 228 -7.61 -1.23 2.72
C VAL A 228 -7.04 -0.61 4.00
N PRO A 229 -7.63 -0.79 5.21
CA PRO A 229 -7.01 -0.33 6.46
C PRO A 229 -5.58 -0.86 6.68
N ILE A 230 -5.34 -2.14 6.37
CA ILE A 230 -4.02 -2.75 6.54
C ILE A 230 -3.00 -2.11 5.59
N GLU A 231 -3.34 -1.94 4.31
CA GLU A 231 -2.47 -1.31 3.32
C GLU A 231 -2.16 0.16 3.68
N VAL A 232 -3.20 0.94 3.99
CA VAL A 232 -3.04 2.35 4.41
C VAL A 232 -2.15 2.43 5.65
N SER A 233 -2.38 1.58 6.65
CA SER A 233 -1.53 1.53 7.86
C SER A 233 -0.09 1.19 7.51
N THR A 234 0.11 0.18 6.66
CA THR A 234 1.43 -0.27 6.22
C THR A 234 2.21 0.85 5.53
N THR A 235 1.58 1.56 4.61
CA THR A 235 2.24 2.64 3.85
C THR A 235 2.46 3.92 4.65
N LEU A 236 1.72 4.13 5.75
CA LEU A 236 1.93 5.25 6.67
C LEU A 236 3.05 5.01 7.69
N ILE A 237 3.45 3.76 7.94
CA ILE A 237 4.52 3.42 8.90
C ILE A 237 5.89 3.93 8.43
N ASN A 238 6.11 4.13 7.12
CA ASN A 238 7.34 4.66 6.52
C ASN A 238 8.61 3.92 6.96
N VAL A 239 8.74 2.67 6.55
CA VAL A 239 9.89 1.83 6.92
C VAL A 239 10.42 1.08 5.70
N ASN A 240 11.74 0.93 5.62
CA ASN A 240 12.40 0.25 4.51
C ASN A 240 11.95 -1.23 4.45
N PRO A 241 11.42 -1.72 3.31
CA PRO A 241 10.98 -3.11 3.18
C PRO A 241 12.12 -4.14 3.10
N ASP A 242 13.37 -3.70 3.05
CA ASP A 242 14.55 -4.57 2.98
C ASP A 242 15.32 -4.54 4.33
N PRO A 243 15.60 -5.70 4.97
CA PRO A 243 15.18 -7.06 4.63
C PRO A 243 13.71 -7.38 4.94
N ILE A 244 13.14 -8.33 4.21
CA ILE A 244 11.69 -8.59 4.22
C ILE A 244 11.14 -9.14 5.54
N ILE A 245 11.90 -10.00 6.25
CA ILE A 245 11.47 -10.60 7.52
C ILE A 245 11.36 -9.54 8.63
N PRO A 246 12.41 -8.74 8.93
CA PRO A 246 12.30 -7.61 9.85
C PRO A 246 11.17 -6.67 9.47
N TYR A 247 10.99 -6.39 8.17
CA TYR A 247 9.89 -5.55 7.69
C TYR A 247 8.52 -6.13 8.05
N ILE A 248 8.24 -7.39 7.71
CA ILE A 248 6.96 -8.06 8.02
C ILE A 248 6.68 -8.05 9.52
N LEU A 249 7.67 -8.40 10.35
CA LEU A 249 7.54 -8.36 11.81
C LEU A 249 7.23 -6.94 12.27
N TYR A 250 8.00 -5.95 11.83
CA TYR A 250 7.85 -4.57 12.26
C TYR A 250 6.48 -3.99 11.91
N ILE A 251 6.04 -4.12 10.65
CA ILE A 251 4.73 -3.60 10.24
C ILE A 251 3.60 -4.35 10.95
N SER A 252 3.72 -5.65 11.16
CA SER A 252 2.69 -6.43 11.87
C SER A 252 2.58 -6.02 13.34
N LEU A 253 3.69 -5.63 13.97
CA LEU A 253 3.66 -5.08 15.32
C LEU A 253 3.13 -3.64 15.37
N ARG A 254 3.11 -2.88 14.28
CA ARG A 254 2.61 -1.47 14.24
C ARG A 254 1.20 -1.32 13.71
N ILE A 255 0.76 -2.19 12.79
CA ILE A 255 -0.56 -2.15 12.16
C ILE A 255 -1.69 -2.06 13.20
N PRO A 256 -1.68 -2.82 14.32
CA PRO A 256 -2.74 -2.69 15.34
C PRO A 256 -2.90 -1.27 15.90
N ASP A 257 -1.84 -0.47 15.93
CA ASP A 257 -1.86 0.91 16.45
C ASP A 257 -2.42 1.90 15.43
N LEU A 258 -2.39 1.58 14.12
CA LEU A 258 -2.81 2.49 13.06
C LEU A 258 -4.13 2.07 12.41
N MET A 259 -4.46 0.79 12.36
CA MET A 259 -5.54 0.28 11.49
C MET A 259 -6.96 0.62 11.96
N THR A 260 -7.10 1.17 13.16
CA THR A 260 -8.38 1.61 13.71
C THR A 260 -8.54 3.12 13.59
N ASP A 261 -9.80 3.58 13.57
CA ASP A 261 -10.11 5.00 13.63
C ASP A 261 -9.44 5.70 14.82
N LYS A 262 -9.58 5.19 16.05
CA LYS A 262 -8.92 5.80 17.23
C LYS A 262 -7.41 5.70 17.17
N GLY A 263 -6.87 4.58 16.69
CA GLY A 263 -5.43 4.38 16.53
C GLY A 263 -4.82 5.40 15.57
N LEU A 264 -5.39 5.53 14.38
CA LEU A 264 -4.95 6.52 13.40
C LEU A 264 -5.11 7.95 13.92
N ALA A 265 -6.22 8.28 14.59
CA ALA A 265 -6.41 9.61 15.17
C ALA A 265 -5.33 9.96 16.20
N SER A 266 -5.00 9.02 17.09
CA SER A 266 -3.92 9.19 18.08
C SER A 266 -2.56 9.40 17.40
N TYR A 267 -2.27 8.58 16.38
CA TYR A 267 -1.05 8.69 15.60
C TYR A 267 -0.95 10.04 14.87
N LEU A 268 -2.00 10.50 14.21
CA LEU A 268 -2.04 11.80 13.53
C LEU A 268 -1.96 12.97 14.51
N GLY A 269 -2.61 12.85 15.67
CA GLY A 269 -2.53 13.84 16.75
C GLY A 269 -1.10 14.02 17.27
N SER A 270 -0.33 12.92 17.39
CA SER A 270 1.10 12.98 17.76
C SER A 270 1.97 13.71 16.74
N LEU A 271 1.46 13.88 15.51
CA LEU A 271 2.10 14.59 14.41
C LEU A 271 1.57 16.03 14.25
N GLY A 272 0.68 16.48 15.14
CA GLY A 272 0.05 17.80 15.05
C GLY A 272 -1.02 17.91 13.95
N ILE A 273 -1.51 16.79 13.42
CA ILE A 273 -2.53 16.77 12.36
C ILE A 273 -3.89 16.46 12.99
N SER A 274 -4.86 17.36 12.84
CA SER A 274 -6.22 17.15 13.35
C SER A 274 -6.94 16.06 12.55
N ALA A 275 -7.48 15.06 13.26
CA ALA A 275 -8.31 14.01 12.67
C ALA A 275 -9.60 14.58 12.03
N GLU A 276 -10.10 15.72 12.52
CA GLU A 276 -11.27 16.40 11.95
C GLU A 276 -11.00 16.92 10.53
N SER A 277 -9.75 17.24 10.21
CA SER A 277 -9.35 17.66 8.87
C SER A 277 -9.22 16.47 7.89
N LEU A 278 -9.27 15.24 8.39
CA LEU A 278 -9.03 14.00 7.63
C LEU A 278 -10.18 13.02 7.71
N THR A 279 -11.41 13.53 7.84
CA THR A 279 -12.64 12.71 8.03
C THR A 279 -12.82 11.62 6.99
N ASN A 280 -12.44 11.83 5.74
CA ASN A 280 -12.59 10.82 4.69
C ASN A 280 -11.57 9.68 4.84
N LEU A 281 -10.32 9.99 5.19
CA LEU A 281 -9.33 8.98 5.57
C LEU A 281 -9.80 8.16 6.77
N MET A 282 -10.35 8.81 7.81
CA MET A 282 -10.83 8.11 9.01
C MET A 282 -11.92 7.09 8.68
N LYS A 283 -12.77 7.36 7.67
CA LYS A 283 -13.81 6.43 7.20
C LYS A 283 -13.24 5.15 6.59
N LEU A 284 -12.00 5.16 6.08
CA LEU A 284 -11.38 3.94 5.57
C LEU A 284 -11.10 2.93 6.67
N MET A 285 -10.67 3.43 7.83
CA MET A 285 -10.14 2.63 8.92
C MET A 285 -11.19 1.73 9.55
N LEU A 286 -10.73 0.69 10.26
CA LEU A 286 -11.64 -0.19 11.00
C LEU A 286 -12.20 0.57 12.21
N PRO A 287 -13.53 0.59 12.44
CA PRO A 287 -14.06 1.15 13.68
C PRO A 287 -13.46 0.41 14.88
N SER A 288 -13.03 1.13 15.92
CA SER A 288 -12.43 0.52 17.11
C SER A 288 -13.34 -0.52 17.78
N THR A 289 -14.66 -0.40 17.62
CA THR A 289 -15.65 -1.37 18.11
C THR A 289 -15.64 -2.71 17.37
N LYS A 290 -14.97 -2.79 16.20
CA LYS A 290 -14.87 -3.99 15.36
C LYS A 290 -13.52 -4.69 15.45
N VAL A 291 -12.64 -4.33 16.40
CA VAL A 291 -11.34 -5.03 16.57
C VAL A 291 -11.54 -6.52 16.88
N GLU A 292 -12.59 -6.89 17.62
CA GLU A 292 -12.90 -8.31 17.87
C GLU A 292 -13.32 -9.09 16.61
N TYR A 293 -13.93 -8.42 15.64
CA TYR A 293 -14.22 -9.03 14.34
C TYR A 293 -12.92 -9.43 13.63
N LEU A 294 -11.93 -8.54 13.62
CA LEU A 294 -10.60 -8.83 13.07
C LEU A 294 -9.88 -9.95 13.83
N ARG A 295 -9.94 -9.96 15.16
CA ARG A 295 -9.34 -11.03 15.98
C ARG A 295 -9.92 -12.40 15.66
N ARG A 296 -11.24 -12.48 15.46
CA ARG A 296 -11.90 -13.72 15.02
C ARG A 296 -11.46 -14.10 13.61
N PHE A 297 -11.35 -13.12 12.72
CA PHE A 297 -10.93 -13.33 11.34
C PHE A 297 -9.51 -13.90 11.25
N LEU A 298 -8.56 -13.35 12.01
CA LEU A 298 -7.18 -13.84 12.14
C LEU A 298 -7.07 -15.29 12.65
N LYS A 299 -8.10 -15.83 13.32
CA LYS A 299 -8.11 -17.23 13.77
C LYS A 299 -8.56 -18.20 12.68
N VAL A 300 -9.50 -17.78 11.85
CA VAL A 300 -10.07 -18.59 10.75
C VAL A 300 -9.21 -18.51 9.48
N GLY A 301 -8.42 -17.45 9.39
CA GLY A 301 -7.58 -17.13 8.25
C GLY A 301 -8.33 -16.45 7.11
N GLY A 302 -7.57 -16.00 6.12
CA GLY A 302 -8.09 -15.29 4.94
C GLY A 302 -7.78 -13.80 4.93
N LEU A 303 -6.73 -13.35 5.64
CA LEU A 303 -6.20 -12.03 5.39
C LEU A 303 -5.55 -12.01 4.00
N PRO A 304 -5.98 -11.09 3.10
CA PRO A 304 -5.41 -11.03 1.78
C PRO A 304 -3.95 -10.61 1.86
N LYS A 305 -3.15 -11.18 0.96
CA LYS A 305 -1.74 -10.83 0.84
C LYS A 305 -1.58 -9.41 0.30
N LEU A 306 -0.54 -8.74 0.77
CA LEU A 306 -0.03 -7.52 0.15
C LEU A 306 1.08 -7.87 -0.84
N LYS A 307 1.37 -6.99 -1.80
CA LYS A 307 2.58 -7.06 -2.62
C LYS A 307 3.46 -5.86 -2.34
N VAL A 308 4.75 -6.09 -2.17
CA VAL A 308 5.77 -5.03 -2.10
C VAL A 308 6.53 -5.00 -3.41
N HIS A 309 6.56 -3.83 -4.01
CA HIS A 309 7.39 -3.51 -5.16
C HIS A 309 8.51 -2.59 -4.70
N THR A 310 9.75 -3.05 -4.82
CA THR A 310 10.93 -2.21 -4.59
C THR A 310 11.59 -1.89 -5.91
N MET A 311 11.81 -0.60 -6.17
CA MET A 311 12.36 -0.11 -7.43
C MET A 311 13.60 0.73 -7.18
N GLY A 312 14.64 0.53 -7.97
CA GLY A 312 15.83 1.40 -7.98
C GLY A 312 15.56 2.67 -8.77
N VAL A 313 15.99 3.81 -8.24
CA VAL A 313 15.90 5.13 -8.86
C VAL A 313 17.24 5.45 -9.50
N THR A 314 17.29 5.37 -10.83
CA THR A 314 18.45 5.81 -11.61
C THR A 314 18.01 6.83 -12.68
N ARG A 315 18.49 6.73 -13.92
CA ARG A 315 17.90 7.43 -15.07
C ARG A 315 16.52 6.89 -15.42
N VAL A 316 16.29 5.61 -15.12
CA VAL A 316 15.02 4.89 -15.24
C VAL A 316 14.72 4.20 -13.93
N PHE A 317 13.43 3.93 -13.69
CA PHE A 317 13.01 3.08 -12.59
C PHE A 317 13.18 1.61 -13.00
N THR A 318 13.78 0.79 -12.15
CA THR A 318 14.05 -0.63 -12.41
C THR A 318 13.55 -1.46 -11.24
N VAL A 319 12.90 -2.58 -11.50
CA VAL A 319 12.43 -3.50 -10.45
C VAL A 319 13.65 -4.13 -9.80
N LEU A 320 13.73 -4.00 -8.47
CA LEU A 320 14.74 -4.70 -7.66
C LEU A 320 14.14 -5.93 -7.00
N ASN A 321 12.91 -5.82 -6.50
CA ASN A 321 12.24 -6.92 -5.82
C ASN A 321 10.71 -6.81 -5.94
N ARG A 322 10.05 -7.96 -6.06
CA ARG A 322 8.61 -8.13 -5.86
C ARG A 322 8.38 -9.26 -4.88
N ALA A 323 7.81 -8.92 -3.73
CA ALA A 323 7.52 -9.90 -2.69
C ALA A 323 6.03 -9.86 -2.33
N GLU A 324 5.41 -11.04 -2.25
CA GLU A 324 4.12 -11.18 -1.59
C GLU A 324 4.33 -11.25 -0.07
N LEU A 325 3.58 -10.44 0.68
CA LEU A 325 3.58 -10.48 2.13
C LEU A 325 2.34 -11.21 2.62
N SER A 326 2.55 -12.29 3.36
CA SER A 326 1.55 -12.82 4.27
C SER A 326 1.76 -12.21 5.65
N LEU A 327 0.86 -11.32 6.07
CA LEU A 327 0.90 -10.69 7.39
C LEU A 327 0.08 -11.45 8.43
N GLU A 328 -0.69 -12.45 8.02
CA GLU A 328 -1.65 -13.13 8.90
C GLU A 328 -1.01 -13.74 10.16
N PRO A 329 0.07 -14.54 10.05
CA PRO A 329 0.66 -15.18 11.22
C PRO A 329 1.24 -14.14 12.20
N THR A 330 1.90 -13.11 11.66
CA THR A 330 2.58 -12.09 12.45
C THR A 330 1.61 -11.08 13.06
N LEU A 331 0.50 -10.75 12.38
CA LEU A 331 -0.59 -9.96 12.95
C LEU A 331 -1.33 -10.73 14.04
N ARG A 332 -1.61 -12.02 13.82
CA ARG A 332 -2.21 -12.87 14.86
C ARG A 332 -1.33 -12.93 16.10
N PHE A 333 -0.01 -13.12 15.92
CA PHE A 333 0.96 -13.06 17.01
C PHE A 333 0.91 -11.72 17.75
N ALA A 334 0.88 -10.59 17.04
CA ALA A 334 0.79 -9.26 17.64
C ALA A 334 -0.46 -9.08 18.51
N TYR A 335 -1.63 -9.54 18.06
CA TYR A 335 -2.86 -9.47 18.86
C TYR A 335 -2.89 -10.45 20.04
N LEU A 336 -2.30 -11.63 19.90
CA LEU A 336 -2.14 -12.57 21.02
C LEU A 336 -1.24 -11.98 22.11
N LEU A 337 -0.17 -11.30 21.71
CA LEU A 337 0.75 -10.65 22.63
C LEU A 337 0.03 -9.59 23.48
N ASP A 338 -0.74 -8.70 22.86
CA ASP A 338 -1.53 -7.67 23.57
C ASP A 338 -2.54 -8.30 24.55
N ASN A 339 -3.18 -9.41 24.15
CA ASN A 339 -4.14 -10.11 24.99
C ASN A 339 -3.50 -10.79 26.20
N ILE A 340 -2.32 -11.41 26.03
CA ILE A 340 -1.60 -12.09 27.12
C ILE A 340 -0.99 -11.07 28.09
N CYS A 341 -0.47 -9.95 27.58
CA CYS A 341 0.07 -8.86 28.40
C CYS A 341 -1.00 -7.99 29.06
N GLY A 342 -2.23 -8.00 28.55
CA GLY A 342 -3.29 -7.07 28.97
C GLY A 342 -3.04 -5.61 28.57
N SER A 343 -2.00 -5.34 27.78
CA SER A 343 -1.62 -4.02 27.27
C SER A 343 -0.77 -4.16 26.01
N SER A 344 -0.63 -3.07 25.24
CA SER A 344 0.23 -3.07 24.05
C SER A 344 1.71 -2.85 24.34
N VAL A 345 2.11 -2.50 25.57
CA VAL A 345 3.49 -2.07 25.91
C VAL A 345 4.55 -3.07 25.44
N CYS A 346 4.32 -4.36 25.68
CA CYS A 346 5.23 -5.41 25.23
C CYS A 346 5.42 -5.42 23.70
N ARG A 347 4.35 -5.22 22.94
CA ARG A 347 4.40 -5.12 21.47
C ARG A 347 4.97 -3.79 21.00
N SER A 348 4.38 -2.69 21.44
CA SER A 348 4.52 -1.35 20.86
C SER A 348 5.70 -0.55 21.40
N GLU A 349 6.35 -1.00 22.48
CA GLU A 349 7.54 -0.37 23.05
C GLU A 349 8.72 -1.35 23.13
N GLU A 350 8.52 -2.52 23.73
CA GLU A 350 9.63 -3.43 24.01
C GLU A 350 10.06 -4.25 22.80
N LEU A 351 9.20 -5.15 22.30
CA LEU A 351 9.54 -6.05 21.19
C LEU A 351 9.85 -5.27 19.91
N ILE A 352 9.08 -4.22 19.63
CA ILE A 352 9.33 -3.40 18.45
C ILE A 352 10.69 -2.69 18.46
N SER A 353 11.21 -2.33 19.63
CA SER A 353 12.53 -1.71 19.73
C SER A 353 13.64 -2.67 19.25
N VAL A 354 13.48 -3.98 19.50
CA VAL A 354 14.39 -5.03 19.03
C VAL A 354 14.20 -5.26 17.54
N VAL A 355 12.95 -5.44 17.10
CA VAL A 355 12.62 -5.68 15.68
C VAL A 355 13.10 -4.51 14.81
N GLY A 356 12.97 -3.29 15.32
CA GLY A 356 13.41 -2.07 14.65
C GLY A 356 14.90 -2.02 14.34
N LEU A 357 15.75 -2.71 15.13
CA LEU A 357 17.19 -2.80 14.85
C LEU A 357 17.51 -3.65 13.61
N GLY A 358 16.64 -4.61 13.26
CA GLY A 358 16.82 -5.44 12.06
C GLY A 358 16.48 -4.73 10.75
N LEU A 359 15.81 -3.58 10.80
CA LEU A 359 15.41 -2.83 9.61
C LEU A 359 16.63 -2.27 8.87
N GLY A 360 16.62 -2.37 7.54
CA GLY A 360 17.74 -1.93 6.70
C GLY A 360 18.99 -2.81 6.81
N GLY A 361 18.94 -3.92 7.56
CA GLY A 361 20.06 -4.85 7.69
C GLY A 361 21.24 -4.30 8.50
N ASN A 362 21.02 -3.26 9.30
CA ASN A 362 22.08 -2.56 10.02
C ASN A 362 22.70 -3.40 11.16
N GLU A 363 21.95 -4.34 11.73
CA GLU A 363 22.38 -5.18 12.86
C GLU A 363 22.25 -6.69 12.52
N PRO A 364 23.28 -7.32 11.91
CA PRO A 364 23.20 -8.70 11.41
C PRO A 364 22.83 -9.75 12.46
N LYS A 365 23.32 -9.59 13.70
CA LYS A 365 22.98 -10.49 14.83
C LYS A 365 21.49 -10.47 15.17
N VAL A 366 20.84 -9.32 15.04
CA VAL A 366 19.41 -9.17 15.25
C VAL A 366 18.64 -9.90 14.14
N LEU A 367 19.12 -9.85 12.89
CA LEU A 367 18.47 -10.55 11.78
C LEU A 367 18.27 -12.03 12.05
N ASN A 368 19.27 -12.72 12.61
CA ASN A 368 19.15 -14.15 12.93
C ASN A 368 18.06 -14.38 13.99
N ALA A 369 18.05 -13.59 15.07
CA ALA A 369 17.01 -13.69 16.09
C ALA A 369 15.60 -13.42 15.54
N LEU A 370 15.47 -12.43 14.64
CA LEU A 370 14.20 -12.11 14.00
C LEU A 370 13.75 -13.20 13.02
N THR A 371 14.67 -13.85 12.31
CA THR A 371 14.35 -15.02 11.48
C THR A 371 13.82 -16.17 12.33
N TYR A 372 14.48 -16.50 13.44
CA TYR A 372 14.00 -17.53 14.36
C TYR A 372 12.63 -17.19 14.95
N LEU A 373 12.41 -15.93 15.35
CA LEU A 373 11.11 -15.47 15.82
C LEU A 373 10.04 -15.61 14.74
N TYR A 374 10.32 -15.19 13.51
CA TYR A 374 9.42 -15.32 12.37
C TYR A 374 9.10 -16.79 12.07
N GLU A 375 10.10 -17.67 12.05
CA GLU A 375 9.92 -19.10 11.83
C GLU A 375 9.09 -19.74 12.94
N ALA A 376 9.28 -19.36 14.21
CA ALA A 376 8.45 -19.83 15.32
C ALA A 376 7.00 -19.34 15.22
N ILE A 377 6.78 -18.08 14.83
CA ILE A 377 5.43 -17.54 14.54
C ILE A 377 4.73 -18.36 13.44
N ASN A 378 5.51 -18.84 12.46
CA ASN A 378 5.04 -19.69 11.36
C ASN A 378 5.10 -21.20 11.68
N ARG A 379 5.31 -21.58 12.95
CA ARG A 379 5.35 -22.98 13.42
C ARG A 379 6.47 -23.84 12.82
N ALA A 380 7.49 -23.21 12.24
CA ALA A 380 8.66 -23.91 11.69
C ALA A 380 9.77 -24.14 12.71
N LYS A 381 9.76 -23.40 13.83
CA LYS A 381 10.73 -23.52 14.94
C LYS A 381 10.04 -23.58 16.29
N SER A 382 10.75 -24.13 17.28
CA SER A 382 10.26 -24.22 18.66
C SER A 382 10.13 -22.82 19.29
N PRO A 383 9.02 -22.51 19.97
CA PRO A 383 8.85 -21.28 20.76
C PRO A 383 10.01 -21.01 21.73
N TYR A 384 10.50 -22.07 22.39
CA TYR A 384 11.59 -21.98 23.37
C TYR A 384 12.93 -21.68 22.71
N GLU A 385 13.21 -22.31 21.57
CA GLU A 385 14.44 -22.06 20.81
C GLU A 385 14.48 -20.61 20.30
N ALA A 386 13.40 -20.14 19.68
CA ALA A 386 13.32 -18.76 19.19
C ALA A 386 13.45 -17.73 20.33
N THR A 387 12.79 -17.97 21.46
CA THR A 387 12.87 -17.06 22.62
C THR A 387 14.26 -17.08 23.27
N TYR A 388 14.93 -18.24 23.31
CA TYR A 388 16.31 -18.36 23.78
C TYR A 388 17.28 -17.55 22.90
N ILE A 389 17.18 -17.68 21.57
CA ILE A 389 18.02 -16.92 20.63
C ILE A 389 17.75 -15.42 20.74
N LEU A 390 16.49 -15.01 20.88
CA LEU A 390 16.10 -13.61 21.11
C LEU A 390 16.73 -13.06 22.40
N LEU A 391 16.61 -13.80 23.51
CA LEU A 391 17.18 -13.44 24.80
C LEU A 391 18.70 -13.29 24.76
N ARG A 392 19.38 -14.26 24.15
CA ARG A 392 20.83 -14.21 23.97
C ARG A 392 21.25 -12.96 23.21
N THR A 393 20.56 -12.65 22.10
CA THR A 393 20.84 -11.47 21.29
C THR A 393 20.64 -10.17 22.06
N ILE A 394 19.59 -10.08 22.89
CA ILE A 394 19.34 -8.92 23.75
C ILE A 394 20.43 -8.77 24.81
N ALA A 395 20.89 -9.88 25.41
CA ALA A 395 21.98 -9.84 26.39
C ALA A 395 23.29 -9.33 25.75
N GLU A 396 23.63 -9.79 24.55
CA GLU A 396 24.78 -9.32 23.78
C GLU A 396 24.66 -7.81 23.46
N LEU A 397 23.49 -7.34 23.03
CA LEU A 397 23.25 -5.90 22.77
C LEU A 397 23.38 -5.04 24.03
N ARG A 398 22.93 -5.54 25.19
CA ARG A 398 23.08 -4.81 26.47
C ARG A 398 24.53 -4.69 26.88
N ALA A 399 25.31 -5.78 26.78
CA ALA A 399 26.73 -5.75 27.11
C ALA A 399 27.51 -4.76 26.22
N GLU A 400 27.17 -4.65 24.94
CA GLU A 400 27.77 -3.64 24.05
C GLU A 400 27.35 -2.22 24.39
N ALA A 401 26.08 -2.00 24.73
CA ALA A 401 25.60 -0.68 25.17
C ALA A 401 26.29 -0.23 26.47
N GLU A 402 26.50 -1.14 27.42
CA GLU A 402 27.27 -0.89 28.65
C GLU A 402 28.74 -0.58 28.37
N ALA A 403 29.32 -1.20 27.34
CA ALA A 403 30.66 -0.89 26.84
C ALA A 403 30.74 0.40 25.98
N GLY A 404 29.62 1.13 25.83
CA GLY A 404 29.53 2.35 25.03
C GLY A 404 29.52 2.15 23.52
N ARG A 405 29.25 0.92 23.03
CA ARG A 405 29.34 0.52 21.61
C ARG A 405 28.01 0.12 20.98
N GLY A 406 26.88 0.66 21.43
CA GLY A 406 25.59 0.27 20.85
C GLY A 406 24.39 0.96 21.47
N ARG A 407 23.19 0.51 21.08
CA ARG A 407 21.92 0.97 21.63
C ARG A 407 21.44 0.01 22.70
N ALA A 408 21.06 0.55 23.86
CA ALA A 408 20.44 -0.24 24.90
C ALA A 408 19.04 -0.70 24.47
N VAL A 409 18.77 -2.00 24.61
CA VAL A 409 17.45 -2.58 24.35
C VAL A 409 16.96 -3.30 25.59
N ARG A 410 15.69 -3.09 25.93
CA ARG A 410 15.06 -3.70 27.09
C ARG A 410 13.80 -4.47 26.67
N ILE A 411 13.77 -5.74 27.08
CA ILE A 411 12.53 -6.50 27.21
C ILE A 411 12.43 -6.92 28.69
N SER A 412 11.26 -6.70 29.28
CA SER A 412 10.86 -7.09 30.62
C SER A 412 10.62 -8.60 30.70
N LYS A 413 10.67 -9.14 31.92
CA LYS A 413 10.41 -10.58 32.13
C LYS A 413 8.96 -10.93 31.77
N GLU A 414 8.06 -10.01 32.05
CA GLU A 414 6.63 -10.09 31.75
C GLU A 414 6.41 -10.19 30.24
N CYS A 415 7.05 -9.32 29.45
CA CYS A 415 6.95 -9.35 27.99
C CYS A 415 7.58 -10.62 27.40
N LEU A 416 8.73 -11.08 27.91
CA LEU A 416 9.33 -12.35 27.48
C LEU A 416 8.40 -13.55 27.72
N ASN A 417 7.81 -13.64 28.91
CA ASN A 417 6.85 -14.70 29.23
C ASN A 417 5.63 -14.62 28.30
N ALA A 418 5.19 -13.42 27.94
CA ALA A 418 4.09 -13.23 27.01
C ALA A 418 4.45 -13.64 25.58
N ILE A 419 5.67 -13.35 25.13
CA ILE A 419 6.19 -13.80 23.82
C ILE A 419 6.17 -15.33 23.75
N VAL A 420 6.71 -16.03 24.76
CA VAL A 420 6.70 -17.51 24.79
C VAL A 420 5.27 -18.04 24.72
N LYS A 421 4.37 -17.56 25.59
CA LYS A 421 2.97 -17.99 25.61
C LYS A 421 2.24 -17.68 24.30
N ALA A 422 2.53 -16.54 23.67
CA ALA A 422 1.95 -16.18 22.38
C ALA A 422 2.44 -17.14 21.29
N LEU A 423 3.74 -17.48 21.25
CA LEU A 423 4.30 -18.46 20.32
C LEU A 423 3.75 -19.88 20.55
N GLU A 424 3.55 -20.29 21.80
CA GLU A 424 2.90 -21.57 22.13
C GLU A 424 1.45 -21.60 21.66
N ALA A 425 0.69 -20.51 21.87
CA ALA A 425 -0.68 -20.38 21.37
C ALA A 425 -0.78 -20.23 19.83
N MET A 426 0.34 -19.96 19.17
CA MET A 426 0.46 -20.00 17.72
C MET A 426 0.67 -21.42 17.21
N SER A 427 1.16 -22.37 18.01
CA SER A 427 1.31 -23.80 17.64
C SER A 427 -0.06 -24.47 17.59
#